data_AF-A0A7Y3H5A7-F1
#
_entry.id   AF-A0A7Y3H5A7-F1
#
_cell.length_a   1.000
_cell.length_b   1.000
_cell.length_c   1.000
_cell.angle_alpha   90.00
_cell.angle_beta   90.00
_cell.angle_gamma   90.00
#
_symmetry.space_group_name_H-M   'P 1'
#
loop_
_entity.id
_entity.type
_entity.pdbx_description
1 polymer ?
#
loop_
_entity_poly.entity_id
_entity_poly.type
_entity_poly.pdbx_seq_one_letter_code
_entity_poly.pdbx_strand_id
1 'polypeptide(L)'
;PLDGVWATAPYFHNGSVPQIEAVLNSKIRPTYWSRTFDSHDYNYEKLGWNYQRQESKNDNQTYDTTLEAYGNTGHTFGDDLTQDERMAVIEYLKTI
;
A
#
# COMPACT_ATOMS: atom_id res chain seq x y z
N PRO A 1 0.64 13.99 -8.46
CA PRO A 1 0.78 14.97 -7.34
C PRO A 1 0.67 14.19 -6.03
N LEU A 2 1.34 14.64 -4.96
CA LEU A 2 1.27 13.99 -3.66
C LEU A 2 0.27 14.65 -2.69
N ASP A 3 -0.28 15.81 -3.07
CA ASP A 3 -1.33 16.45 -2.29
C ASP A 3 -2.56 15.53 -2.17
N GLY A 4 -3.04 15.34 -0.96
CA GLY A 4 -4.14 14.44 -0.60
C GLY A 4 -3.79 12.96 -0.65
N VAL A 5 -2.53 12.57 -0.90
CA VAL A 5 -2.13 11.16 -1.05
C VAL A 5 -2.39 10.33 0.21
N TRP A 6 -2.46 10.98 1.38
CA TRP A 6 -2.79 10.33 2.64
C TRP A 6 -4.19 9.71 2.67
N ALA A 7 -5.10 10.07 1.75
CA ALA A 7 -6.49 9.61 1.70
C ALA A 7 -6.85 8.81 0.42
N THR A 8 -5.90 8.51 -0.45
CA THR A 8 -6.18 7.94 -1.79
C THR A 8 -5.69 6.50 -1.97
N ALA A 9 -5.54 5.73 -0.90
CA ALA A 9 -5.19 4.32 -1.02
C ALA A 9 -6.29 3.53 -1.76
N PRO A 10 -5.96 2.43 -2.47
CA PRO A 10 -4.62 1.89 -2.64
C PRO A 10 -3.79 2.65 -3.70
N TYR A 11 -2.49 2.39 -3.71
CA TYR A 11 -1.49 3.15 -4.46
C TYR A 11 -1.01 2.42 -5.73
N PHE A 12 -0.28 3.19 -6.55
CA PHE A 12 0.11 2.90 -7.93
C PHE A 12 -1.04 2.99 -8.93
N HIS A 13 -0.68 3.02 -10.22
CA HIS A 13 -1.63 3.20 -11.32
C HIS A 13 -2.69 2.08 -11.41
N ASN A 14 -2.41 0.92 -10.82
CA ASN A 14 -3.28 -0.24 -10.80
C ASN A 14 -3.85 -0.54 -9.39
N GLY A 15 -3.55 0.28 -8.38
CA GLY A 15 -4.06 0.08 -7.02
C GLY A 15 -3.49 -1.17 -6.32
N SER A 16 -2.31 -1.65 -6.73
CA SER A 16 -1.77 -2.92 -6.23
C SER A 16 -1.19 -2.86 -4.81
N VAL A 17 -0.90 -1.67 -4.29
CA VAL A 17 -0.23 -1.48 -2.99
C VAL A 17 -1.18 -0.87 -1.97
N PRO A 18 -1.51 -1.56 -0.85
CA PRO A 18 -2.61 -1.16 0.02
C PRO A 18 -2.32 0.08 0.89
N GLN A 19 -1.05 0.40 1.14
CA GLN A 19 -0.63 1.46 2.08
C GLN A 19 0.71 2.11 1.69
N ILE A 20 0.95 3.36 2.07
CA ILE A 20 2.19 4.11 1.78
C ILE A 20 3.42 3.43 2.38
N GLU A 21 3.30 2.83 3.58
CA GLU A 21 4.40 2.07 4.17
C GLU A 21 4.97 1.02 3.18
N ALA A 22 4.09 0.35 2.43
CA ALA A 22 4.47 -0.63 1.43
C ALA A 22 4.90 -0.01 0.08
N VAL A 23 4.53 1.24 -0.20
CA VAL A 23 5.12 2.03 -1.29
C VAL A 23 6.58 2.32 -0.97
N LEU A 24 6.87 2.77 0.25
CA LEU A 24 8.20 3.12 0.75
C LEU A 24 9.06 1.89 1.10
N ASN A 25 8.48 0.70 1.23
CA ASN A 25 9.20 -0.54 1.50
C ASN A 25 8.63 -1.68 0.65
N SER A 26 9.25 -1.93 -0.50
CA SER A 26 8.82 -2.94 -1.45
C SER A 26 8.83 -4.35 -0.86
N LYS A 27 9.71 -4.61 0.11
CA LYS A 27 9.92 -5.92 0.75
C LYS A 27 8.68 -6.41 1.52
N ILE A 28 7.77 -5.51 1.91
CA ILE A 28 6.56 -5.87 2.68
C ILE A 28 5.29 -5.93 1.82
N ARG A 29 5.39 -5.63 0.52
CA ARG A 29 4.22 -5.65 -0.37
C ARG A 29 3.58 -7.05 -0.41
N PRO A 30 2.25 -7.15 -0.32
CA PRO A 30 1.56 -8.43 -0.43
C PRO A 30 1.40 -8.88 -1.89
N THR A 31 1.63 -10.17 -2.16
CA THR A 31 1.31 -10.79 -3.46
C THR A 31 -0.19 -10.97 -3.64
N TYR A 32 -0.87 -11.39 -2.57
CA TYR A 32 -2.32 -11.46 -2.51
C TYR A 32 -2.79 -10.74 -1.26
N TRP A 33 -3.81 -9.90 -1.38
CA TRP A 33 -4.40 -9.24 -0.22
C TRP A 33 -5.86 -8.93 -0.41
N SER A 34 -6.60 -8.87 0.70
CA SER A 34 -7.97 -8.39 0.74
C SER A 34 -8.12 -7.36 1.86
N ARG A 35 -9.18 -6.55 1.77
CA ARG A 35 -9.58 -5.59 2.79
C ARG A 35 -11.06 -5.75 3.10
N THR A 36 -11.53 -5.11 4.16
CA THR A 36 -12.93 -5.19 4.61
C THR A 36 -13.91 -4.40 3.74
N PHE A 37 -13.41 -3.48 2.92
CA PHE A 37 -14.20 -2.49 2.16
C PHE A 37 -15.03 -1.53 3.02
N ASP A 38 -14.84 -1.55 4.34
CA ASP A 38 -15.35 -0.52 5.24
C ASP A 38 -14.48 0.73 5.12
N SER A 39 -15.12 1.88 4.89
CA SER A 39 -14.42 3.18 4.81
C SER A 39 -13.79 3.60 6.14
N HIS A 40 -14.24 3.03 7.27
CA HIS A 40 -13.69 3.32 8.59
C HIS A 40 -12.45 2.47 8.91
N ASP A 41 -12.18 1.42 8.15
CA ASP A 41 -11.04 0.51 8.35
C ASP A 41 -9.74 1.02 7.69
N TYR A 42 -9.47 2.31 7.91
CA TYR A 42 -8.30 3.01 7.39
C TYR A 42 -7.19 3.07 8.42
N ASN A 43 -5.97 2.78 8.00
CA ASN A 43 -4.77 2.84 8.82
C ASN A 43 -4.09 4.22 8.67
N TYR A 44 -4.27 5.08 9.66
CA TYR A 44 -3.66 6.42 9.68
C TYR A 44 -2.16 6.42 10.03
N GLU A 45 -1.64 5.34 10.60
CA GLU A 45 -0.21 5.22 10.93
C GLU A 45 0.61 4.87 9.69
N LYS A 46 0.08 3.97 8.85
CA LYS A 46 0.75 3.46 7.64
C LYS A 46 0.25 4.10 6.34
N LEU A 47 -0.78 4.94 6.46
CA LEU A 47 -1.53 5.60 5.39
C LEU A 47 -2.03 4.61 4.33
N GLY A 48 -3.18 4.00 4.59
CA GLY A 48 -3.87 3.18 3.61
C GLY A 48 -4.89 2.24 4.24
N TRP A 49 -5.24 1.17 3.53
CA TRP A 49 -6.19 0.20 4.04
C TRP A 49 -5.52 -0.76 5.02
N ASN A 50 -6.18 -1.06 6.14
CA ASN A 50 -5.90 -2.32 6.82
C ASN A 50 -6.23 -3.46 5.84
N TYR A 51 -5.34 -4.45 5.78
CA TYR A 51 -5.49 -5.55 4.84
C TYR A 51 -5.02 -6.86 5.47
N GLN A 52 -5.53 -7.95 4.92
CA GLN A 52 -5.08 -9.30 5.24
C GLN A 52 -4.25 -9.82 4.07
N ARG A 53 -3.04 -10.30 4.36
CA ARG A 53 -2.25 -11.05 3.38
C ARG A 53 -2.95 -12.39 3.15
N GLN A 54 -3.14 -12.74 1.88
CA GLN A 54 -3.69 -14.02 1.48
C GLN A 54 -2.56 -14.90 0.92
N GLU A 55 -2.73 -16.22 0.98
CA GLU A 55 -1.78 -17.16 0.37
C GLU A 55 -2.04 -17.37 -1.12
N SER A 56 -3.30 -17.18 -1.56
CA SER A 56 -3.75 -17.29 -2.95
C SER A 56 -5.00 -16.45 -3.17
N LYS A 57 -5.52 -16.44 -4.41
CA LYS A 57 -6.81 -15.81 -4.73
C LYS A 57 -7.96 -16.66 -4.18
N ASN A 58 -8.56 -16.21 -3.08
CA ASN A 58 -9.65 -16.92 -2.42
C ASN A 58 -11.04 -16.54 -2.97
N ASP A 59 -11.21 -15.29 -3.41
CA ASP A 59 -12.48 -14.75 -3.91
C ASP A 59 -12.26 -13.51 -4.80
N ASN A 60 -13.36 -12.85 -5.19
CA ASN A 60 -13.33 -11.62 -5.99
C ASN A 60 -12.87 -10.38 -5.21
N GLN A 61 -12.74 -10.48 -3.88
CA GLN A 61 -12.24 -9.42 -3.02
C GLN A 61 -10.73 -9.50 -2.81
N THR A 62 -10.11 -10.62 -3.18
CA THR A 62 -8.67 -10.80 -3.16
C THR A 62 -8.02 -10.12 -4.36
N TYR A 63 -7.23 -9.09 -4.11
CA TYR A 63 -6.33 -8.50 -5.10
C TYR A 63 -5.18 -9.46 -5.36
N ASP A 64 -4.96 -9.80 -6.63
CA ASP A 64 -3.96 -10.78 -7.09
C ASP A 64 -2.93 -10.07 -7.98
N THR A 65 -1.71 -9.86 -7.45
CA THR A 65 -0.65 -9.15 -8.18
C THR A 65 0.05 -10.01 -9.23
N THR A 66 -0.33 -11.28 -9.37
CA THR A 66 0.27 -12.20 -10.37
C THR A 66 -0.39 -12.08 -11.74
N LEU A 67 -1.57 -11.43 -11.81
CA LEU A 67 -2.27 -11.17 -13.06
C LEU A 67 -1.57 -10.10 -13.90
N GLU A 68 -1.70 -10.22 -15.22
CA GLU A 68 -1.20 -9.23 -16.17
C GLU A 68 -1.79 -7.85 -15.85
N ALA A 69 -0.93 -6.82 -15.76
CA ALA A 69 -1.25 -5.44 -15.35
C ALA A 69 -1.56 -5.21 -13.85
N TYR A 70 -1.58 -6.24 -13.00
CA TYR A 70 -1.87 -6.10 -11.56
C TYR A 70 -0.61 -6.12 -10.68
N GLY A 71 0.57 -6.24 -11.29
CA GLY A 71 1.85 -6.31 -10.59
C GLY A 71 2.12 -5.14 -9.64
N ASN A 72 2.77 -5.42 -8.51
CA ASN A 72 3.09 -4.47 -7.45
C ASN A 72 4.58 -4.09 -7.40
N THR A 73 5.30 -4.23 -8.52
CA THR A 73 6.75 -4.00 -8.63
C THR A 73 7.10 -2.53 -8.93
N GLY A 74 8.39 -2.20 -8.96
CA GLY A 74 8.87 -0.83 -9.18
C GLY A 74 8.84 0.03 -7.91
N HIS A 75 9.15 1.33 -8.03
CA HIS A 75 9.19 2.25 -6.87
C HIS A 75 10.00 1.69 -5.68
N THR A 76 11.23 1.22 -5.92
CA THR A 76 12.08 0.58 -4.89
C THR A 76 13.03 1.55 -4.20
N PHE A 77 13.05 2.83 -4.58
CA PHE A 77 13.94 3.85 -4.01
C PHE A 77 13.75 4.07 -2.50
N GLY A 78 12.58 3.70 -1.96
CA GLY A 78 12.34 3.76 -0.51
C GLY A 78 12.99 2.61 0.28
N ASP A 79 13.45 1.55 -0.38
CA ASP A 79 13.97 0.34 0.29
C ASP A 79 15.26 0.56 1.07
N ASP A 80 16.00 1.63 0.71
CA ASP A 80 17.25 2.05 1.35
C ASP A 80 16.99 2.94 2.58
N LEU A 81 15.77 3.44 2.76
CA LEU A 81 15.40 4.22 3.94
C LEU A 81 15.34 3.31 5.17
N THR A 82 15.88 3.82 6.27
CA THR A 82 15.66 3.26 7.60
C THR A 82 14.18 3.33 7.99
N GLN A 83 13.81 2.64 9.07
CA GLN A 83 12.45 2.70 9.58
C GLN A 83 12.07 4.13 10.00
N ASP A 84 12.96 4.83 10.69
CA ASP A 84 12.71 6.19 11.19
C ASP A 84 12.57 7.19 10.03
N GLU A 85 13.40 7.08 8.99
CA GLU A 85 13.28 7.92 7.79
C GLU A 85 11.96 7.66 7.05
N ARG A 86 11.52 6.40 6.96
CA ARG A 86 10.21 6.07 6.36
C ARG A 86 9.07 6.67 7.16
N MET A 87 9.13 6.62 8.49
CA MET A 87 8.13 7.26 9.34
C MET A 87 8.13 8.77 9.16
N ALA A 88 9.31 9.42 9.06
CA ALA A 88 9.39 10.85 8.79
C ALA A 88 8.74 11.23 7.45
N VAL A 89 8.94 10.43 6.39
CA VAL A 89 8.25 10.63 5.11
C VAL A 89 6.74 10.47 5.25
N ILE A 90 6.27 9.45 5.97
CA ILE A 90 4.83 9.23 6.20
C ILE A 90 4.21 10.44 6.92
N GLU A 91 4.86 10.94 7.98
CA GLU A 91 4.36 12.12 8.70
C GLU A 91 4.34 13.36 7.81
N TYR A 92 5.36 13.56 6.97
CA TYR A 92 5.34 14.64 5.98
C TYR A 92 4.16 14.50 5.01
N LEU A 93 3.89 13.30 4.49
CA LEU A 93 2.79 13.06 3.55
C LEU A 93 1.40 13.28 4.16
N LYS A 94 1.24 13.22 5.49
CA LYS A 94 -0.01 13.61 6.17
C LYS A 94 -0.32 15.09 6.08
N THR A 95 0.69 15.92 5.78
CA THR A 95 0.56 17.38 5.74
C THR A 95 0.12 17.93 4.39
N ILE A 96 0.11 17.10 3.34
CA ILE A 96 -0.16 17.50 1.95
C ILE A 96 -1.38 16.79 1.37
#